data_AF-A0A0F9RYV5-F1
#
_entry.id   AF-A0A0F9RYV5-F1
#
_cell.length_a   1.000
_cell.length_b   1.000
_cell.length_c   1.000
_cell.angle_alpha   90.00
_cell.angle_beta   90.00
_cell.angle_gamma   90.00
#
_symmetry.space_group_name_H-M   'P 1'
#
loop_
_entity.id
_entity.type
_entity.pdbx_description
1 polymer ?
#
loop_
_entity_poly.entity_id
_entity_poly.type
_entity_poly.pdbx_seq_one_letter_code
_entity_poly.pdbx_strand_id
1 'polypeptide(L)'
;MKYLETIDYVRGPYTDRKSGRKGIEVYTKDGRRRYASYPKFLVEVVLGRELDRKLETIDHIDHDFTNNSWDNLRVIDMSRHMSEDQTRVRLVSMTCVWCGGATKQRRPGELTWASKVGAGPFCDNRCSGEYGAAVQNNALPETEDRYNQWDRYVNAKRIYYTITKVGETVADVAERLRLSLPTEDEVLAALPRWAPPERLPKPSRPCAVCGATTENKKFCSYTCTNKASHKIKWPAKEKLQRLVWKYPSTYIAKRLGVSDKAVANQCKKLCIDKPPRGYWAKQRANKT
;
A
#
# COMPACT_ATOMS: atom_id res chain seq x y z
N MET A 1 14.83 29.59 -13.17
CA MET A 1 14.71 28.25 -12.56
C MET A 1 15.67 27.25 -13.23
N LYS A 2 16.99 27.39 -13.03
CA LYS A 2 18.01 26.58 -13.73
C LYS A 2 17.83 25.07 -13.57
N TYR A 3 17.31 24.63 -12.42
CA TYR A 3 17.09 23.22 -12.16
C TYR A 3 16.15 22.55 -13.17
N LEU A 4 15.15 23.27 -13.70
CA LEU A 4 14.23 22.75 -14.72
C LEU A 4 14.93 22.37 -16.02
N GLU A 5 16.08 22.97 -16.34
CA GLU A 5 16.85 22.66 -17.55
C GLU A 5 17.41 21.22 -17.53
N THR A 6 17.57 20.63 -16.33
CA THR A 6 18.03 19.24 -16.13
C THR A 6 16.90 18.22 -16.25
N ILE A 7 15.65 18.68 -16.20
CA ILE A 7 14.45 17.85 -16.17
C ILE A 7 13.95 17.65 -17.60
N ASP A 8 13.64 16.40 -17.94
CA ASP A 8 12.94 16.04 -19.17
C ASP A 8 11.44 16.29 -19.00
N TYR A 9 10.83 15.67 -18.00
CA TYR A 9 9.46 15.97 -17.60
C TYR A 9 9.17 15.61 -16.14
N VAL A 10 8.05 16.09 -15.64
CA VAL A 10 7.51 15.72 -14.33
C VAL A 10 6.13 15.11 -14.43
N ARG A 11 5.79 14.29 -13.44
CA ARG A 11 4.45 13.72 -13.23
C ARG A 11 3.97 14.04 -11.82
N GLY A 12 2.73 14.49 -11.68
CA GLY A 12 2.16 14.96 -10.42
C GLY A 12 1.93 16.49 -10.40
N PRO A 13 1.87 17.17 -9.26
CA PRO A 13 1.91 16.57 -7.93
C PRO A 13 0.75 15.60 -7.69
N TYR A 14 1.04 14.51 -7.01
CA TYR A 14 0.10 13.49 -6.60
C TYR A 14 -0.15 13.58 -5.11
N THR A 15 -1.41 13.54 -4.69
CA THR A 15 -1.79 13.46 -3.28
C THR A 15 -1.77 12.01 -2.82
N ASP A 16 -0.96 11.69 -1.80
CA ASP A 16 -0.99 10.38 -1.17
C ASP A 16 -2.29 10.18 -0.41
N ARG A 17 -2.95 9.05 -0.63
CA ARG A 17 -4.28 8.77 -0.07
C ARG A 17 -4.25 8.53 1.45
N LYS A 18 -3.12 8.09 2.01
CA LYS A 18 -3.01 7.77 3.45
C LYS A 18 -2.66 8.99 4.28
N SER A 19 -1.64 9.74 3.84
CA SER A 19 -1.09 10.89 4.57
C SER A 19 -1.64 12.24 4.11
N GLY A 20 -2.27 12.31 2.94
CA GLY A 20 -2.71 13.57 2.33
C GLY A 20 -1.58 14.44 1.77
N ARG A 21 -0.32 14.01 1.92
CA ARG A 21 0.85 14.77 1.47
C ARG A 21 1.02 14.68 -0.04
N LYS A 22 1.49 15.77 -0.66
CA LYS A 22 1.79 15.81 -2.09
C LYS A 22 3.22 15.35 -2.37
N GLY A 23 3.40 14.61 -3.45
CA GLY A 23 4.71 14.26 -4.01
C GLY A 23 4.73 14.35 -5.52
N ILE A 24 5.92 14.37 -6.10
CA ILE A 24 6.12 14.55 -7.54
C ILE A 24 7.20 13.60 -8.03
N GLU A 25 6.99 13.05 -9.23
CA GLU A 25 8.00 12.25 -9.91
C GLU A 25 8.71 13.13 -10.95
N VAL A 26 10.03 13.12 -10.89
CA VAL A 26 10.91 13.91 -11.76
C VAL A 26 11.71 12.95 -12.63
N TYR A 27 11.64 13.17 -13.93
CA TYR A 27 12.40 12.45 -14.95
C TYR A 27 13.43 13.42 -15.51
N THR A 28 14.70 13.09 -15.38
CA THR A 28 15.81 13.94 -15.83
C THR A 28 16.27 13.54 -17.23
N LYS A 29 16.91 14.48 -17.95
CA LYS A 29 17.37 14.27 -19.33
C LYS A 29 18.42 13.18 -19.49
N ASP A 30 19.13 12.85 -18.41
CA ASP A 30 20.08 11.74 -18.35
C ASP A 30 19.42 10.38 -18.07
N GLY A 31 18.08 10.32 -18.07
CA GLY A 31 17.31 9.09 -17.90
C GLY A 31 17.10 8.66 -16.46
N ARG A 32 17.55 9.44 -15.47
CA ARG A 32 17.25 9.15 -14.06
C ARG A 32 15.79 9.49 -13.74
N ARG A 33 15.18 8.67 -12.89
CA ARG A 33 13.86 8.92 -12.31
C ARG A 33 13.99 9.04 -10.80
N ARG A 34 13.42 10.10 -10.23
CA ARG A 34 13.35 10.29 -8.78
C ARG A 34 11.95 10.69 -8.34
N TYR A 35 11.60 10.31 -7.10
CA TYR A 35 10.42 10.81 -6.40
C TYR A 35 10.89 11.82 -5.35
N ALA A 36 10.22 12.96 -5.25
CA ALA A 36 10.45 13.98 -4.24
C ALA A 36 9.13 14.36 -3.56
N SER A 37 9.19 14.77 -2.29
CA SER A 37 8.07 15.46 -1.69
C SER A 37 7.83 16.77 -2.44
N TYR A 38 6.58 17.15 -2.60
CA TYR A 38 6.21 18.35 -3.34
C TYR A 38 6.91 19.64 -2.84
N PRO A 39 6.91 19.97 -1.54
CA PRO A 39 7.64 21.15 -1.05
C PRO A 39 9.15 21.08 -1.32
N LYS A 40 9.76 19.88 -1.24
CA LYS A 40 11.18 19.70 -1.57
C LYS A 40 11.46 20.05 -3.03
N PHE A 41 10.62 19.57 -3.94
CA PHE A 41 10.74 19.89 -5.35
C PHE A 41 10.56 21.38 -5.66
N LEU A 42 9.57 22.03 -5.04
CA LEU A 42 9.35 23.48 -5.20
C LEU A 42 10.61 24.27 -4.83
N VAL A 43 11.21 23.96 -3.67
CA VAL A 43 12.42 24.64 -3.22
C VAL A 43 13.63 24.35 -4.11
N GLU A 44 13.81 23.11 -4.59
CA GLU A 44 14.88 22.77 -5.55
C GLU A 44 14.77 23.57 -6.87
N VAL A 45 13.55 23.79 -7.37
CA VAL A 45 13.29 24.60 -8.57
C VAL A 45 13.68 26.06 -8.36
N VAL A 46 13.31 26.62 -7.21
CA VAL A 46 13.62 28.01 -6.83
C VAL A 46 15.12 28.21 -6.62
N LEU A 47 15.76 27.35 -5.83
CA LEU A 47 17.21 27.40 -5.59
C LEU A 47 18.03 27.09 -6.84
N GLY A 48 17.43 26.48 -7.86
CA GLY A 48 18.09 26.16 -9.11
C GLY A 48 19.10 25.02 -8.99
N ARG A 49 19.03 24.21 -7.92
CA ARG A 49 19.87 23.03 -7.67
C ARG A 49 19.08 21.94 -6.94
N GLU A 50 19.56 20.70 -7.04
CA GLU A 50 19.08 19.63 -6.16
C GLU A 50 19.59 19.84 -4.74
N LEU A 51 18.74 19.50 -3.76
CA LEU A 51 19.13 19.41 -2.36
C LEU A 51 19.80 18.07 -2.11
N ASP A 52 20.85 18.06 -1.28
CA ASP A 52 21.52 16.81 -0.91
C ASP A 52 20.51 15.88 -0.20
N ARG A 53 20.33 14.66 -0.72
CA ARG A 53 19.31 13.73 -0.21
C ARG A 53 19.64 13.17 1.17
N LYS A 54 20.91 13.21 1.58
CA LYS A 54 21.38 12.71 2.88
C LYS A 54 21.47 13.83 3.91
N LEU A 55 21.81 15.04 3.48
CA LEU A 55 22.07 16.16 4.38
C LEU A 55 20.92 17.15 4.45
N GLU A 56 20.23 17.44 3.34
CA GLU A 56 19.25 18.53 3.28
C GLU A 56 17.80 18.02 3.13
N THR A 57 16.90 18.62 3.92
CA THR A 57 15.46 18.41 3.82
C THR A 57 14.69 19.72 3.94
N ILE A 58 13.40 19.67 3.59
CA ILE A 58 12.46 20.78 3.76
C ILE A 58 11.52 20.47 4.92
N ASP A 59 11.36 21.44 5.81
CA ASP A 59 10.45 21.41 6.94
C ASP A 59 9.41 22.54 6.84
N HIS A 60 8.19 22.24 7.27
CA HIS A 60 7.10 23.21 7.43
C HIS A 60 7.12 23.76 8.85
N ILE A 61 7.37 25.06 9.02
CA ILE A 61 7.56 25.67 10.35
C ILE A 61 6.31 25.54 11.21
N ASP A 62 5.13 25.74 10.62
CA ASP A 62 3.82 25.63 11.29
C ASP A 62 3.29 24.20 11.48
N HIS A 63 4.02 23.18 11.02
CA HIS A 63 3.60 21.78 11.00
C HIS A 63 2.36 21.48 10.12
N ASP A 64 1.91 22.44 9.33
CA ASP A 64 0.88 22.25 8.31
C ASP A 64 1.54 21.92 6.96
N PHE A 65 1.49 20.66 6.57
CA PHE A 65 2.06 20.18 5.32
C PHE A 65 1.35 20.71 4.06
N THR A 66 0.21 21.40 4.21
CA THR A 66 -0.54 22.01 3.11
C THR A 66 -0.09 23.44 2.82
N ASN A 67 0.54 24.11 3.78
CA ASN A 67 1.02 25.49 3.65
C ASN A 67 2.44 25.55 3.05
N ASN A 68 2.56 25.65 1.73
CA ASN A 68 3.86 25.73 1.04
C ASN A 68 4.36 27.18 0.83
N SER A 69 3.93 28.14 1.65
CA SER A 69 4.47 29.51 1.57
C SER A 69 5.98 29.52 1.81
N TRP A 70 6.72 30.38 1.10
CA TRP A 70 8.18 30.49 1.24
C TRP A 70 8.64 30.92 2.64
N ASP A 71 7.79 31.64 3.36
CA ASP A 71 8.02 32.04 4.75
C ASP A 71 7.77 30.88 5.74
N ASN A 72 7.01 29.85 5.31
CA ASN A 72 6.69 28.67 6.12
C ASN A 72 7.63 27.49 5.83
N LEU A 73 8.27 27.48 4.65
CA LEU A 73 9.24 26.45 4.29
C LEU A 73 10.65 26.88 4.72
N ARG A 74 11.42 25.94 5.25
CA ARG A 74 12.85 26.15 5.52
C ARG A 74 13.69 24.96 5.08
N VAL A 75 14.90 25.25 4.61
CA VAL A 75 15.92 24.24 4.33
C VAL A 75 16.66 23.94 5.63
N ILE A 76 16.71 22.67 6.02
CA ILE A 76 17.30 22.25 7.28
C ILE A 76 18.11 20.96 7.09
N ASP A 77 19.15 20.80 7.91
CA ASP A 77 19.89 19.55 7.99
C ASP A 77 18.97 18.40 8.45
N MET A 78 19.11 17.24 7.82
CA MET A 78 18.29 16.05 8.08
C MET A 78 18.40 15.60 9.55
N SER A 79 19.61 15.56 10.11
CA SER A 79 19.83 15.14 11.50
C SER A 79 19.15 16.10 12.48
N ARG A 80 19.16 17.40 12.16
CA ARG A 80 18.50 18.43 12.93
C ARG A 80 16.97 18.33 12.84
N HIS A 81 16.41 18.14 11.64
CA HIS A 81 14.98 17.93 11.47
C HIS A 81 14.48 16.73 12.29
N MET A 82 15.20 15.61 12.24
CA MET A 82 14.89 14.43 13.06
C MET A 82 14.96 14.72 14.56
N SER A 83 15.93 15.53 15.00
CA SER A 83 16.07 15.92 16.41
C SER A 83 14.95 16.87 16.87
N GLU A 84 14.53 17.81 16.04
CA GLU A 84 13.46 18.76 16.36
C GLU A 84 12.08 18.08 16.38
N ASP A 85 11.82 17.15 15.46
CA ASP A 85 10.57 16.38 15.38
C ASP A 85 10.48 15.22 16.39
N GLN A 86 11.59 14.86 17.03
CA GLN A 86 11.58 13.83 18.06
C GLN A 86 10.72 14.25 19.24
N THR A 87 9.65 13.47 19.49
CA THR A 87 8.82 13.61 20.68
C THR A 87 9.67 13.40 21.94
N ARG A 88 9.96 14.48 22.66
CA ARG A 88 10.73 14.42 23.90
C ARG A 88 9.81 14.10 25.06
N VAL A 89 10.17 13.08 25.82
CA VAL A 89 9.42 12.66 27.01
C VAL A 89 10.18 13.14 28.23
N ARG A 90 9.54 13.94 29.08
CA ARG A 90 10.11 14.29 30.38
C ARG A 90 10.27 13.01 31.21
N LEU A 91 11.50 12.73 31.63
CA LEU A 91 11.77 11.61 32.53
C LEU A 91 11.13 11.89 33.88
N VAL A 92 10.55 10.86 34.47
CA VAL A 92 9.98 10.90 35.82
C VAL A 92 10.91 10.17 36.78
N SER A 93 11.03 10.76 37.95
CA SER A 93 11.78 10.24 39.06
C SER A 93 10.99 9.13 39.74
N MET A 94 11.57 7.93 39.86
CA MET A 94 10.96 6.75 40.51
C MET A 94 11.87 6.18 41.61
N THR A 95 11.29 5.63 42.67
CA THR A 95 12.01 4.98 43.76
C THR A 95 11.84 3.46 43.66
N CYS A 96 12.91 2.70 43.87
CA CYS A 96 12.86 1.23 43.75
C CYS A 96 11.96 0.63 44.83
N VAL A 97 10.98 -0.18 44.46
CA VAL A 97 10.05 -0.80 45.43
C VAL A 97 10.71 -1.90 46.25
N TRP A 98 11.73 -2.56 45.72
CA TRP A 98 12.43 -3.66 46.39
C TRP A 98 13.43 -3.15 47.43
N CYS A 99 14.45 -2.40 46.99
CA CYS A 99 15.53 -1.97 47.89
C CYS A 99 15.28 -0.59 48.53
N GLY A 100 14.27 0.18 48.08
CA GLY A 100 14.06 1.55 48.54
C GLY A 100 15.17 2.54 48.14
N GLY A 101 16.12 2.11 47.31
CA GLY A 101 17.31 2.88 46.93
C GLY A 101 17.01 4.10 46.05
N ALA A 102 18.08 4.83 45.71
CA ALA A 102 18.05 6.16 45.08
C ALA A 102 17.07 6.29 43.90
N THR A 103 16.46 7.47 43.82
CA THR A 103 15.51 7.83 42.79
C THR A 103 16.15 7.77 41.40
N LYS A 104 15.61 6.95 40.49
CA LYS A 104 16.07 6.85 39.09
C LYS A 104 15.13 7.58 38.16
N GLN A 105 15.69 8.21 37.14
CA GLN A 105 14.90 8.81 36.06
C GLN A 105 14.53 7.73 35.04
N ARG A 106 13.23 7.59 34.75
CA ARG A 106 12.68 6.63 33.78
C ARG A 106 11.70 7.31 32.85
N ARG A 107 11.46 6.71 31.68
CA ARG A 107 10.38 7.17 30.80
C ARG A 107 9.04 6.78 31.43
N PRO A 108 8.04 7.67 31.52
CA PRO A 108 6.70 7.34 32.02
C PRO A 108 6.11 6.05 31.44
N GLY A 109 6.31 5.79 30.14
CA GLY A 109 5.80 4.58 29.47
C GLY A 109 6.42 3.26 29.97
N GLU A 110 7.66 3.27 30.46
CA GLU A 110 8.30 2.10 31.07
C GLU A 110 7.64 1.76 32.41
N LEU A 111 7.23 2.79 33.16
CA LEU A 111 6.53 2.63 34.44
C LEU A 111 5.07 2.19 34.24
N THR A 112 4.41 2.61 33.15
CA THR A 112 3.04 2.18 32.84
C THR A 112 2.96 0.67 32.56
N TRP A 113 3.95 0.10 31.89
CA TRP A 113 4.00 -1.34 31.64
C TRP A 113 4.22 -2.12 32.94
N ALA A 114 5.15 -1.66 33.77
CA ALA A 114 5.43 -2.25 35.08
C ALA A 114 4.18 -2.23 35.99
N SER A 115 3.37 -1.16 35.92
CA SER A 115 2.08 -1.07 36.64
C SER A 115 1.07 -2.12 36.20
N LYS A 116 1.00 -2.43 34.91
CA LYS A 116 0.06 -3.44 34.39
C LYS A 116 0.39 -4.85 34.85
N VAL A 117 1.67 -5.16 35.06
CA VAL A 117 2.13 -6.48 35.49
C VAL A 117 2.20 -6.62 37.01
N GLY A 118 1.91 -5.56 37.77
CA GLY A 118 1.95 -5.57 39.23
C GLY A 118 3.33 -5.84 39.82
N ALA A 119 4.40 -5.53 39.08
CA ALA A 119 5.78 -5.81 39.50
C ALA A 119 6.70 -4.61 39.22
N GLY A 120 7.41 -4.16 40.26
CA GLY A 120 8.33 -3.00 40.19
C GLY A 120 7.71 -1.70 40.72
N PRO A 121 8.24 -0.53 40.36
CA PRO A 121 9.44 -0.33 39.54
C PRO A 121 10.76 -0.60 40.30
N PHE A 122 11.76 -1.18 39.62
CA PHE A 122 13.05 -1.56 40.21
C PHE A 122 14.21 -0.68 39.74
N CYS A 123 15.24 -0.54 40.57
CA CYS A 123 16.42 0.24 40.19
C CYS A 123 17.24 -0.46 39.08
N ASP A 124 17.31 -1.78 39.08
CA ASP A 124 18.10 -2.60 38.15
C ASP A 124 17.61 -4.05 38.08
N ASN A 125 18.29 -4.85 37.25
CA ASN A 125 17.99 -6.27 37.06
C ASN A 125 18.24 -7.12 38.32
N ARG A 126 19.12 -6.68 39.24
CA ARG A 126 19.37 -7.39 40.48
C ARG A 126 18.14 -7.32 41.39
N CYS A 127 17.61 -6.12 41.63
CA CYS A 127 16.38 -5.96 42.42
C CYS A 127 15.17 -6.64 41.77
N SER A 128 15.09 -6.61 40.45
CA SER A 128 14.05 -7.36 39.71
C SER A 128 14.17 -8.88 39.92
N GLY A 129 15.39 -9.42 39.93
CA GLY A 129 15.66 -10.84 40.12
C GLY A 129 15.43 -11.30 41.55
N GLU A 130 15.89 -10.53 42.54
CA GLU A 130 15.65 -10.80 43.97
C GLU A 130 14.15 -10.79 44.30
N TYR A 131 13.40 -9.82 43.75
CA TYR A 131 11.94 -9.81 43.85
C TYR A 131 11.31 -11.05 43.22
N GLY A 132 11.70 -11.42 41.99
CA GLY A 132 11.17 -12.61 41.33
C GLY A 132 11.44 -13.90 42.11
N ALA A 133 12.64 -14.03 42.71
CA ALA A 133 12.98 -15.15 43.58
C ALA A 133 12.12 -15.17 44.86
N ALA A 134 11.85 -14.02 45.47
CA ALA A 134 10.99 -13.93 46.65
C ALA A 134 9.54 -14.32 46.34
N VAL A 135 9.01 -13.93 45.17
CA VAL A 135 7.68 -14.36 44.69
C VAL A 135 7.63 -15.89 44.54
N GLN A 136 8.63 -16.50 43.89
CA GLN A 136 8.67 -17.95 43.66
C GLN A 136 8.78 -18.76 44.95
N ASN A 137 9.51 -18.24 45.94
CA ASN A 137 9.72 -18.90 47.22
C ASN A 137 8.65 -18.55 48.28
N ASN A 138 7.59 -17.84 47.88
CA ASN A 138 6.53 -17.36 48.78
C ASN A 138 7.07 -16.60 50.01
N ALA A 139 8.16 -15.85 49.81
CA ALA A 139 8.92 -15.14 50.84
C ALA A 139 8.81 -13.62 50.67
N LEU A 140 7.65 -13.14 50.17
CA LEU A 140 7.38 -11.71 50.11
C LEU A 140 7.22 -11.15 51.53
N PRO A 141 7.82 -9.99 51.85
CA PRO A 141 7.70 -9.39 53.17
C PRO A 141 6.25 -9.00 53.48
N GLU A 142 5.81 -9.22 54.72
CA GLU A 142 4.42 -8.99 55.18
C GLU A 142 4.00 -7.50 55.25
N THR A 143 4.92 -6.55 55.04
CA THR A 143 4.61 -5.13 55.24
C THR A 143 3.73 -4.53 54.14
N GLU A 144 2.68 -3.84 54.58
CA GLU A 144 1.71 -3.11 53.79
C GLU A 144 2.33 -1.92 53.00
N ASP A 145 1.89 -1.79 51.74
CA ASP A 145 1.83 -0.55 50.94
C ASP A 145 3.09 0.00 50.21
N ARG A 146 4.18 -0.78 50.08
CA ARG A 146 5.26 -0.44 49.10
C ARG A 146 5.02 -1.01 47.69
N TYR A 147 4.27 -2.09 47.57
CA TYR A 147 4.13 -2.84 46.32
C TYR A 147 3.10 -2.25 45.35
N ASN A 148 2.26 -1.32 45.81
CA ASN A 148 1.20 -0.67 45.03
C ASN A 148 1.38 0.85 44.86
N GLN A 149 2.62 1.35 44.79
CA GLN A 149 2.87 2.79 44.57
C GLN A 149 2.63 3.26 43.12
N TRP A 150 1.89 2.49 42.33
CA TRP A 150 1.66 2.74 40.90
C TRP A 150 0.92 4.04 40.63
N ASP A 151 -0.03 4.41 41.50
CA ASP A 151 -0.80 5.65 41.38
C ASP A 151 0.07 6.91 41.41
N ARG A 152 1.26 6.85 42.05
CA ARG A 152 2.24 7.94 42.09
C ARG A 152 2.87 8.20 40.72
N TYR A 153 2.92 7.20 39.84
CA TYR A 153 3.60 7.27 38.54
C TYR A 153 2.63 7.29 37.37
N VAL A 154 1.46 6.65 37.50
CA VAL A 154 0.43 6.53 36.44
C VAL A 154 -0.18 7.90 36.07
N ASN A 155 -0.24 8.83 37.03
CA ASN A 155 -0.79 10.19 36.82
C ASN A 155 0.26 11.25 36.44
N ALA A 156 1.55 10.89 36.31
CA ALA A 156 2.56 11.83 35.86
C ALA A 156 2.30 12.21 34.40
N LYS A 157 1.71 13.39 34.19
CA LYS A 157 1.39 13.92 32.85
C LYS A 157 2.61 13.78 31.93
N ARG A 158 2.42 13.19 30.75
CA ARG A 158 3.39 13.27 29.65
C ARG A 158 3.50 14.74 29.26
N ILE A 159 4.44 15.45 29.87
CA ILE A 159 4.79 16.81 29.47
C ILE A 159 5.79 16.65 28.34
N TYR A 160 5.30 16.83 27.12
CA TYR A 160 6.13 16.99 25.94
C TYR A 160 6.65 18.43 25.92
N TYR A 161 7.93 18.61 25.62
CA TYR A 161 8.47 19.93 25.32
C TYR A 161 8.97 19.91 23.87
N THR A 162 8.53 20.89 23.09
CA THR A 162 9.02 21.13 21.73
C THR A 162 10.30 21.95 21.82
N ILE A 163 11.29 21.64 20.97
CA ILE A 163 12.39 22.58 20.74
C ILE A 163 11.86 23.69 19.83
N THR A 164 12.29 24.93 20.07
CA THR A 164 12.04 26.03 19.14
C THR A 164 12.75 25.74 17.82
N LYS A 165 12.00 25.67 16.74
CA LYS A 165 12.52 25.53 15.37
C LYS A 165 13.49 26.68 15.08
N VAL A 166 14.75 26.37 14.78
CA VAL A 166 15.77 27.37 14.42
C VAL A 166 16.32 27.04 13.03
N GLY A 167 16.26 27.99 12.10
CA GLY A 167 16.74 27.86 10.71
C GLY A 167 16.30 29.04 9.83
N GLU A 168 16.99 29.29 8.71
CA GLU A 168 16.62 30.29 7.70
C GLU A 168 15.42 29.79 6.87
N THR A 169 14.40 30.64 6.67
CA THR A 169 13.30 30.35 5.75
C THR A 169 13.78 30.38 4.30
N VAL A 170 12.97 29.86 3.36
CA VAL A 170 13.27 29.98 1.93
C VAL A 170 13.27 31.45 1.51
N ALA A 171 12.44 32.30 2.13
CA ALA A 171 12.47 33.75 1.96
C ALA A 171 13.81 34.37 2.39
N ASP A 172 14.31 34.04 3.58
CA ASP A 172 15.60 34.55 4.07
C ASP A 172 16.77 34.13 3.15
N VAL A 173 16.78 32.87 2.71
CA VAL A 173 17.79 32.35 1.79
C VAL A 173 17.73 33.07 0.44
N ALA A 174 16.52 33.32 -0.07
CA ALA A 174 16.34 34.02 -1.32
C ALA A 174 16.77 35.48 -1.24
N GLU A 175 16.44 36.18 -0.15
CA GLU A 175 16.90 37.55 0.09
C GLU A 175 18.43 37.62 0.13
N ARG A 176 19.08 36.74 0.91
CA ARG A 176 20.54 36.65 1.01
C ARG A 176 21.21 36.37 -0.32
N LEU A 177 20.61 35.51 -1.15
CA LEU A 177 21.12 35.16 -2.48
C LEU A 177 20.63 36.11 -3.58
N ARG A 178 19.84 37.15 -3.25
CA ARG A 178 19.20 38.08 -4.19
C ARG A 178 18.41 37.36 -5.30
N LEU A 179 17.71 36.30 -4.92
CA LEU A 179 16.83 35.53 -5.80
C LEU A 179 15.42 36.10 -5.75
N SER A 180 14.82 36.28 -6.92
CA SER A 180 13.37 36.52 -7.00
C SER A 180 12.63 35.21 -6.71
N LEU A 181 11.73 35.23 -5.73
CA LEU A 181 10.88 34.09 -5.40
C LEU A 181 9.65 34.06 -6.30
N PRO A 182 9.50 33.03 -7.17
CA PRO A 182 8.28 32.85 -7.93
C PRO A 182 7.15 32.35 -7.03
N THR A 183 5.90 32.54 -7.41
CA THR A 183 4.75 31.91 -6.75
C THR A 183 4.69 30.41 -7.05
N GLU A 184 3.95 29.64 -6.23
CA GLU A 184 3.72 28.20 -6.50
C GLU A 184 3.10 28.00 -7.90
N ASP A 185 2.17 28.86 -8.31
CA ASP A 185 1.51 28.79 -9.61
C ASP A 185 2.47 29.07 -10.78
N GLU A 186 3.37 30.03 -10.63
CA GLU A 186 4.42 30.30 -11.62
C GLU A 186 5.37 29.11 -11.77
N VAL A 187 5.73 28.46 -10.65
CA VAL A 187 6.53 27.23 -10.69
C VAL A 187 5.76 26.14 -11.43
N LEU A 188 4.49 25.91 -11.09
CA LEU A 188 3.64 24.87 -11.71
C LEU A 188 3.44 25.09 -13.22
N ALA A 189 3.32 26.34 -13.65
CA ALA A 189 3.19 26.72 -15.05
C ALA A 189 4.49 26.49 -15.84
N ALA A 190 5.66 26.66 -15.20
CA ALA A 190 6.96 26.44 -15.82
C ALA A 190 7.38 24.96 -15.92
N LEU A 191 6.67 24.03 -15.26
CA LEU A 191 7.08 22.63 -15.22
C LEU A 191 6.98 21.94 -16.58
N PRO A 192 8.03 21.22 -17.04
CA PRO A 192 7.94 20.40 -18.23
C PRO A 192 7.01 19.22 -17.95
N ARG A 193 5.80 19.25 -18.51
CA ARG A 193 4.80 18.18 -18.30
C ARG A 193 5.04 17.05 -19.27
N TRP A 194 4.80 15.81 -18.82
CA TRP A 194 4.82 14.67 -19.71
C TRP A 194 3.73 14.83 -20.79
N ALA A 195 4.17 14.97 -22.04
CA ALA A 195 3.31 14.87 -23.20
C ALA A 195 3.22 13.38 -23.60
N PRO A 196 2.03 12.74 -23.51
CA PRO A 196 1.90 11.39 -24.02
C PRO A 196 2.28 11.36 -25.51
N PRO A 197 3.05 10.36 -25.96
CA PRO A 197 3.31 10.23 -27.38
C PRO A 197 1.98 10.09 -28.12
N GLU A 198 1.94 10.60 -29.35
CA GLU A 198 0.77 10.45 -30.20
C GLU A 198 0.40 8.96 -30.29
N ARG A 199 -0.84 8.62 -29.94
CA ARG A 199 -1.28 7.23 -29.93
C ARG A 199 -1.37 6.77 -31.39
N LEU A 200 -0.39 5.97 -31.81
CA LEU A 200 -0.46 5.29 -33.09
C LEU A 200 -1.79 4.53 -33.22
N PRO A 201 -2.47 4.60 -34.37
CA PRO A 201 -3.72 3.88 -34.56
C PRO A 201 -3.47 2.39 -34.35
N LYS A 202 -4.39 1.74 -33.63
CA LYS A 202 -4.30 0.29 -33.40
C LYS A 202 -4.35 -0.44 -34.75
N PRO A 203 -3.48 -1.43 -35.02
CA PRO A 203 -3.46 -2.11 -36.30
C PRO A 203 -4.78 -2.85 -36.53
N SER A 204 -5.37 -2.66 -37.71
CA SER A 204 -6.59 -3.37 -38.09
C SER A 204 -6.26 -4.81 -38.49
N ARG A 205 -7.09 -5.75 -38.03
CA ARG A 205 -6.96 -7.17 -38.40
C ARG A 205 -8.35 -7.80 -38.59
N PRO A 206 -8.52 -8.75 -39.53
CA PRO A 206 -9.79 -9.39 -39.77
C PRO A 206 -10.16 -10.34 -38.61
N CYS A 207 -11.44 -10.41 -38.29
CA CYS A 207 -12.00 -11.35 -37.33
C CYS A 207 -11.77 -12.79 -37.81
N ALA A 208 -11.21 -13.65 -36.95
CA ALA A 208 -10.90 -15.03 -37.30
C ALA A 208 -12.13 -15.94 -37.53
N VAL A 209 -13.35 -15.45 -37.37
CA VAL A 209 -14.60 -16.21 -37.59
C VAL A 209 -15.42 -15.66 -38.75
N CYS A 210 -15.59 -14.35 -38.85
CA CYS A 210 -16.46 -13.73 -39.85
C CYS A 210 -15.74 -12.77 -40.82
N GLY A 211 -14.43 -12.56 -40.66
CA GLY A 211 -13.66 -11.66 -41.53
C GLY A 211 -13.83 -10.17 -41.28
N ALA A 212 -14.78 -9.75 -40.44
CA ALA A 212 -15.01 -8.32 -40.14
C ALA A 212 -13.76 -7.64 -39.57
N THR A 213 -13.48 -6.41 -40.00
CA THR A 213 -12.33 -5.61 -39.53
C THR A 213 -12.42 -5.33 -38.04
N THR A 214 -11.31 -5.52 -37.32
CA THR A 214 -11.22 -5.25 -35.89
C THR A 214 -10.01 -4.39 -35.57
N GLU A 215 -10.10 -3.61 -34.49
CA GLU A 215 -8.97 -2.84 -33.96
C GLU A 215 -8.10 -3.72 -33.06
N ASN A 216 -7.11 -4.39 -33.66
CA ASN A 216 -6.12 -5.19 -32.94
C ASN A 216 -6.71 -6.35 -32.11
N LYS A 217 -7.94 -6.78 -32.39
CA LYS A 217 -8.63 -7.88 -31.68
C LYS A 217 -8.69 -9.14 -32.54
N LYS A 218 -8.72 -10.32 -31.93
CA LYS A 218 -8.85 -11.58 -32.69
C LYS A 218 -10.27 -11.82 -33.25
N PHE A 219 -11.27 -11.29 -32.55
CA PHE A 219 -12.69 -11.45 -32.88
C PHE A 219 -13.40 -10.09 -32.79
N CYS A 220 -14.38 -9.86 -33.67
CA CYS A 220 -15.11 -8.58 -33.71
C CYS A 220 -16.14 -8.44 -32.58
N SER A 221 -16.62 -9.55 -32.01
CA SER A 221 -17.70 -9.57 -31.03
C SER A 221 -17.63 -10.80 -30.12
N TYR A 222 -18.35 -10.75 -28.99
CA TYR A 222 -18.54 -11.90 -28.10
C TYR A 222 -19.16 -13.10 -28.84
N THR A 223 -20.05 -12.86 -29.82
CA THR A 223 -20.65 -13.93 -30.62
C THR A 223 -19.62 -14.67 -31.48
N CYS A 224 -18.64 -13.96 -32.05
CA CYS A 224 -17.54 -14.59 -32.79
C CYS A 224 -16.57 -15.32 -31.86
N THR A 225 -16.28 -14.77 -30.68
CA THR A 225 -15.51 -15.47 -29.65
C THR A 225 -16.16 -16.80 -29.25
N ASN A 226 -17.49 -16.81 -29.04
CA ASN A 226 -18.24 -18.02 -28.72
C ASN A 226 -18.28 -19.03 -29.88
N LYS A 227 -18.42 -18.55 -31.13
CA LYS A 227 -18.34 -19.43 -32.30
C LYS A 227 -16.98 -20.11 -32.39
N ALA A 228 -15.89 -19.37 -32.15
CA ALA A 228 -14.54 -19.93 -32.14
C ALA A 228 -14.29 -20.88 -30.96
N SER A 229 -15.02 -20.75 -29.86
CA SER A 229 -14.86 -21.62 -28.68
C SER A 229 -15.61 -22.96 -28.80
N HIS A 230 -16.53 -23.11 -29.76
CA HIS A 230 -17.22 -24.37 -30.05
C HIS A 230 -16.26 -25.38 -30.71
N LYS A 231 -15.45 -26.08 -29.90
CA LYS A 231 -14.45 -27.07 -30.38
C LYS A 231 -15.05 -28.39 -30.86
N ILE A 232 -16.33 -28.64 -30.58
CA ILE A 232 -16.96 -29.95 -30.79
C ILE A 232 -17.58 -30.01 -32.20
N LYS A 233 -17.06 -30.91 -33.04
CA LYS A 233 -17.67 -31.28 -34.32
C LYS A 233 -18.84 -32.24 -34.08
N TRP A 234 -20.05 -31.72 -33.96
CA TRP A 234 -21.24 -32.54 -33.78
C TRP A 234 -21.60 -33.31 -35.07
N PRO A 235 -22.01 -34.58 -34.97
CA PRO A 235 -22.58 -35.31 -36.11
C PRO A 235 -23.89 -34.67 -36.57
N ALA A 236 -24.24 -34.89 -37.85
CA ALA A 236 -25.53 -34.46 -38.42
C ALA A 236 -26.72 -35.00 -37.59
N LYS A 237 -27.85 -34.29 -37.65
CA LYS A 237 -29.04 -34.53 -36.81
C LYS A 237 -29.52 -35.98 -36.90
N GLU A 238 -29.59 -36.53 -38.10
CA GLU A 238 -30.08 -37.88 -38.40
C GLU A 238 -29.12 -38.94 -37.84
N LYS A 239 -27.82 -38.70 -37.95
CA LYS A 239 -26.78 -39.58 -37.41
C LYS A 239 -26.79 -39.57 -35.88
N LEU A 240 -26.99 -38.40 -35.27
CA LEU A 240 -27.09 -38.27 -33.82
C LEU A 240 -28.32 -38.99 -33.27
N GLN A 241 -29.48 -38.87 -33.94
CA GLN A 241 -30.71 -39.57 -33.57
C GLN A 241 -30.50 -41.10 -33.57
N ARG A 242 -29.92 -41.65 -34.64
CA ARG A 242 -29.59 -43.09 -34.72
C ARG A 242 -28.64 -43.52 -33.60
N LEU A 243 -27.64 -42.70 -33.28
CA LEU A 243 -26.67 -43.02 -32.22
C LEU A 243 -27.30 -43.07 -30.84
N VAL A 244 -28.17 -42.12 -30.51
CA VAL A 244 -28.82 -42.00 -29.18
C VAL A 244 -29.77 -43.16 -28.88
N TRP A 245 -30.38 -43.74 -29.92
CA TRP A 245 -31.22 -44.94 -29.81
C TRP A 245 -30.44 -46.25 -29.92
N LYS A 246 -29.18 -46.21 -30.40
CA LYS A 246 -28.30 -47.39 -30.52
C LYS A 246 -27.37 -47.58 -29.32
N TYR A 247 -26.94 -46.50 -28.68
CA TYR A 247 -26.00 -46.53 -27.56
C TYR A 247 -26.43 -45.60 -26.41
N PRO A 248 -26.07 -45.93 -25.15
CA PRO A 248 -26.25 -45.01 -24.03
C PRO A 248 -25.54 -43.67 -24.25
N SER A 249 -26.13 -42.58 -23.76
CA SER A 249 -25.56 -41.23 -23.94
C SER A 249 -24.17 -41.07 -23.31
N THR A 250 -23.84 -41.82 -22.25
CA THR A 250 -22.50 -41.90 -21.66
C THR A 250 -21.44 -42.44 -22.63
N TYR A 251 -21.80 -43.43 -23.45
CA TYR A 251 -20.90 -44.00 -24.47
C TYR A 251 -20.66 -43.01 -25.61
N ILE A 252 -21.72 -42.34 -26.06
CA ILE A 252 -21.65 -41.30 -27.11
C ILE A 252 -20.80 -40.13 -26.64
N ALA A 253 -21.00 -39.69 -25.40
CA ALA A 253 -20.26 -38.61 -24.77
C ALA A 253 -18.75 -38.89 -24.73
N LYS A 254 -18.36 -40.11 -24.31
CA LYS A 254 -16.95 -40.56 -24.31
C LYS A 254 -16.35 -40.55 -25.72
N ARG A 255 -17.09 -40.99 -26.74
CA ARG A 255 -16.62 -41.02 -28.13
C ARG A 255 -16.46 -39.63 -28.75
N LEU A 256 -17.30 -38.68 -28.36
CA LEU A 256 -17.25 -37.29 -28.84
C LEU A 256 -16.35 -36.39 -27.98
N GLY A 257 -15.79 -36.90 -26.87
CA GLY A 257 -14.96 -36.12 -25.95
C GLY A 257 -15.73 -35.05 -25.19
N VAL A 258 -17.02 -35.29 -24.90
CA VAL A 258 -17.93 -34.34 -24.25
C VAL A 258 -18.58 -34.95 -23.00
N SER A 259 -19.27 -34.14 -22.21
CA SER A 259 -20.08 -34.64 -21.09
C SER A 259 -21.43 -35.21 -21.56
N ASP A 260 -21.99 -36.15 -20.82
CA ASP A 260 -23.32 -36.72 -21.09
C ASP A 260 -24.41 -35.62 -21.17
N LYS A 261 -24.29 -34.61 -20.30
CA LYS A 261 -25.17 -33.43 -20.32
C LYS A 261 -25.04 -32.62 -21.63
N ALA A 262 -23.84 -32.53 -22.21
CA ALA A 262 -23.65 -31.86 -23.49
C ALA A 262 -24.39 -32.59 -24.62
N VAL A 263 -24.37 -33.92 -24.64
CA VAL A 263 -25.15 -34.73 -25.59
C VAL A 263 -26.65 -34.50 -25.38
N ALA A 264 -27.12 -34.46 -24.13
CA ALA A 264 -28.52 -34.17 -23.82
C ALA A 264 -28.96 -32.76 -24.27
N ASN A 265 -28.15 -31.74 -24.02
CA ASN A 265 -28.42 -30.37 -24.46
C ASN A 265 -28.44 -30.26 -25.98
N GLN A 266 -27.56 -31.00 -26.68
CA GLN A 266 -27.55 -31.04 -28.13
C GLN A 266 -28.80 -31.73 -28.71
N CYS A 267 -29.24 -32.85 -28.13
CA CYS A 267 -30.51 -33.49 -28.51
C CYS A 267 -31.69 -32.55 -28.29
N LYS A 268 -31.73 -31.82 -27.16
CA LYS A 268 -32.76 -30.81 -26.88
C LYS A 268 -32.74 -29.67 -27.91
N LYS A 269 -31.55 -29.20 -28.28
CA LYS A 269 -31.37 -28.13 -29.27
C LYS A 269 -31.82 -28.55 -30.69
N LEU A 270 -31.67 -29.82 -31.05
CA LEU A 270 -32.05 -30.36 -32.36
C LEU A 270 -33.45 -31.01 -32.39
N CYS A 271 -34.19 -30.95 -31.27
CA CYS A 271 -35.49 -31.61 -31.08
C CYS A 271 -35.44 -33.11 -31.41
N ILE A 272 -34.45 -33.82 -30.84
CA ILE A 272 -34.29 -35.27 -30.96
C ILE A 272 -34.79 -35.93 -29.68
N ASP A 273 -35.77 -36.82 -29.79
CA ASP A 273 -36.28 -37.60 -28.66
C ASP A 273 -35.24 -38.62 -28.19
N LYS A 274 -34.99 -38.60 -26.88
CA LYS A 274 -34.10 -39.55 -26.21
C LYS A 274 -34.94 -40.70 -25.63
N PRO A 275 -34.38 -41.91 -25.53
CA PRO A 275 -35.06 -43.00 -24.84
C PRO A 275 -35.37 -42.61 -23.37
N PRO A 276 -36.51 -43.06 -22.83
CA PRO A 276 -36.97 -42.65 -21.50
C PRO A 276 -35.99 -43.09 -20.41
N ARG A 277 -36.07 -42.42 -19.25
CA ARG A 277 -35.21 -42.74 -18.11
C ARG A 277 -35.39 -44.22 -17.73
N GLY A 278 -34.27 -44.93 -17.60
CA GLY A 278 -34.28 -46.36 -17.28
C GLY A 278 -34.39 -47.30 -18.49
N TYR A 279 -34.63 -46.81 -19.71
CA TYR A 279 -34.68 -47.65 -20.92
C TYR A 279 -33.43 -48.54 -21.08
N TRP A 280 -32.25 -47.93 -21.04
CA TRP A 280 -30.96 -48.64 -21.14
C TRP A 280 -30.65 -49.51 -19.91
N ALA A 281 -31.23 -49.19 -18.75
CA ALA A 281 -31.06 -50.02 -17.54
C ALA A 281 -31.90 -51.30 -17.64
N LYS A 282 -33.16 -51.19 -18.11
CA LYS A 282 -34.04 -52.33 -18.39
C LYS A 282 -33.46 -53.26 -19.45
N GLN A 283 -32.87 -52.72 -20.52
CA GLN A 283 -32.21 -53.54 -21.54
C GLN A 283 -31.00 -54.32 -21.05
N ARG A 284 -30.26 -53.79 -20.06
CA ARG A 284 -29.14 -54.52 -19.43
C ARG A 284 -29.65 -55.61 -18.50
N ALA A 285 -30.71 -55.34 -17.75
CA ALA A 285 -31.33 -56.31 -16.84
C ALA A 285 -31.90 -57.51 -17.60
N ASN A 286 -32.59 -57.29 -18.73
CA ASN A 286 -33.16 -58.34 -19.58
C ASN A 286 -32.13 -59.15 -20.39
N LYS A 287 -30.82 -58.85 -20.27
CA LYS A 287 -29.73 -59.56 -20.94
C LYS A 287 -29.02 -60.56 -20.01
N THR A 288 -29.57 -60.75 -18.81
CA THR A 288 -29.16 -61.71 -17.78
C THR A 288 -30.21 -62.81 -17.73
#